data_AF-A0A0N8PTC5-F1
#
_entry.id   AF-A0A0N8PTC5-F1
#
_cell.length_a   1.000
_cell.length_b   1.000
_cell.length_c   1.000
_cell.angle_alpha   90.00
_cell.angle_beta   90.00
_cell.angle_gamma   90.00
#
_symmetry.space_group_name_H-M   'P 1'
#
loop_
_entity.id
_entity.type
_entity.pdbx_description
1 polymer ?
#
loop_
_entity_poly.entity_id
_entity_poly.type
_entity_poly.pdbx_seq_one_letter_code
_entity_poly.pdbx_strand_id
1 'polypeptide(L)'
;AVTSEKLAGGAVQAQHLQEGAVQTTHLAKHSVTTSKLSGESVSTDKLTNLAVTTAKLASASVTSEKLGKESVQAEHVALGAIQHAHLGKASVKTHQLATGAVTRDKLEDGAVTGEKLAENAVTALHLTEGSVRGPHLIEGAVDGSRLAAGVVSAKHLTPGAVTGLHLTEGAVRGSHLTEGAVSGRHLSAGAVTAMHLTSGAVGTEHLRPGAVGETHLQAQVVTGEKLAEGAVTALHLAEGSVHGQHLAESTVDGSRLAPGSVTTAHLTPNAVGAKHLMAESVGEDQLQAHAVTAEKLAEGAVMMHHLMEGSVRGPHLVEGAVSDRHLAAAVVTSEKLAEGAVTALHLADGSVRGRHLAEGTVDGSRLAEDSVTSQHLTAGAVGAEQLAVEAVGEEHLQAQSVTSGKLALRSVTETHLKLGAVGSEQLAAEAVGEAHLQAHAVTSEKLAEGAVMGQHLAKGAVDGSCLAEGSVTMAHLTPGAVVAEHLAVEAVGEAQL
;
A
#
# COMPACT_ATOMS: atom_id res chain seq x y z
N ALA A 1 -141.81 -117.04 8.23
CA ALA A 1 -140.57 -116.41 7.74
C ALA A 1 -140.01 -117.27 6.61
N VAL A 2 -139.60 -116.64 5.50
CA VAL A 2 -138.84 -117.32 4.44
C VAL A 2 -137.38 -117.29 4.87
N THR A 3 -136.81 -118.44 5.23
CA THR A 3 -135.39 -118.59 5.57
C THR A 3 -134.59 -118.91 4.30
N SER A 4 -133.27 -118.69 4.31
CA SER A 4 -132.39 -118.93 3.16
C SER A 4 -132.45 -120.37 2.63
N GLU A 5 -132.82 -121.35 3.46
CA GLU A 5 -133.03 -122.74 3.05
C GLU A 5 -134.28 -122.94 2.17
N LYS A 6 -135.24 -122.01 2.24
CA LYS A 6 -136.47 -122.04 1.44
C LYS A 6 -136.35 -121.30 0.10
N LEU A 7 -135.19 -120.71 -0.19
CA LEU A 7 -134.91 -120.01 -1.44
C LEU A 7 -133.67 -120.62 -2.10
N ALA A 8 -133.86 -121.27 -3.25
CA ALA A 8 -132.73 -121.73 -4.06
C ALA A 8 -131.90 -120.53 -4.57
N GLY A 9 -130.61 -120.74 -4.82
CA GLY A 9 -129.74 -119.70 -5.38
C GLY A 9 -130.30 -119.14 -6.70
N GLY A 10 -130.50 -117.82 -6.77
CA GLY A 10 -131.13 -117.17 -7.94
C GLY A 10 -132.67 -117.23 -7.99
N ALA A 11 -133.34 -117.76 -6.96
CA ALA A 11 -134.81 -117.81 -6.90
C ALA A 11 -135.46 -116.42 -6.88
N VAL A 12 -134.74 -115.40 -6.39
CA VAL A 12 -135.19 -114.00 -6.45
C VAL A 12 -134.51 -113.34 -7.65
N GLN A 13 -135.27 -113.17 -8.74
CA GLN A 13 -134.85 -112.44 -9.94
C GLN A 13 -135.47 -111.04 -9.92
N ALA A 14 -134.99 -110.14 -10.79
CA ALA A 14 -135.48 -108.75 -10.84
C ALA A 14 -137.02 -108.66 -10.97
N GLN A 15 -137.64 -109.56 -11.74
CA GLN A 15 -139.10 -109.63 -11.89
C GLN A 15 -139.87 -109.98 -10.59
N HIS A 16 -139.18 -110.58 -9.61
CA HIS A 16 -139.76 -110.93 -8.31
C HIS A 16 -139.65 -109.78 -7.29
N LEU A 17 -138.97 -108.68 -7.63
CA LEU A 17 -138.82 -107.50 -6.79
C LEU A 17 -139.36 -106.28 -7.56
N GLN A 18 -140.49 -105.73 -7.09
CA GLN A 18 -140.98 -104.46 -7.61
C GLN A 18 -139.99 -103.33 -7.29
N GLU A 19 -140.01 -102.25 -8.07
CA GLU A 19 -139.18 -101.08 -7.80
C GLU A 19 -139.43 -100.55 -6.38
N GLY A 20 -138.36 -100.30 -5.61
CA GLY A 20 -138.46 -99.88 -4.21
C GLY A 20 -138.85 -100.98 -3.21
N ALA A 21 -139.04 -102.23 -3.64
CA ALA A 21 -139.36 -103.35 -2.74
C ALA A 21 -138.25 -103.62 -1.70
N VAL A 22 -137.00 -103.29 -2.01
CA VAL A 22 -135.88 -103.34 -1.06
C VAL A 22 -135.65 -101.94 -0.49
N GLN A 23 -136.18 -101.68 0.70
CA GLN A 23 -135.96 -100.44 1.45
C GLN A 23 -134.77 -100.60 2.39
N THR A 24 -134.26 -99.49 2.93
CA THR A 24 -133.13 -99.49 3.88
C THR A 24 -133.37 -100.34 5.11
N THR A 25 -134.63 -100.49 5.55
CA THR A 25 -135.05 -101.36 6.66
C THR A 25 -134.97 -102.85 6.32
N HIS A 26 -135.03 -103.21 5.04
CA HIS A 26 -134.90 -104.59 4.56
C HIS A 26 -133.43 -105.05 4.46
N LEU A 27 -132.49 -104.12 4.56
CA LEU A 27 -131.05 -104.37 4.56
C LEU A 27 -130.51 -104.14 5.97
N ALA A 28 -130.05 -105.20 6.64
CA ALA A 28 -129.35 -105.04 7.92
C ALA A 28 -128.11 -104.14 7.75
N LYS A 29 -127.66 -103.47 8.82
CA LYS A 29 -126.41 -102.68 8.78
C LYS A 29 -125.26 -103.56 8.28
N HIS A 30 -124.45 -103.03 7.36
CA HIS A 30 -123.35 -103.73 6.68
C HIS A 30 -123.77 -104.98 5.87
N SER A 31 -125.06 -105.17 5.59
CA SER A 31 -125.52 -106.32 4.79
C SER A 31 -125.04 -106.25 3.34
N VAL A 32 -124.77 -105.06 2.80
CA VAL A 32 -124.14 -104.86 1.49
C VAL A 32 -122.63 -104.74 1.70
N THR A 33 -121.92 -105.85 1.53
CA THR A 33 -120.46 -105.94 1.58
C THR A 33 -119.87 -105.77 0.19
N THR A 34 -118.56 -105.49 0.09
CA THR A 34 -117.85 -105.41 -1.19
C THR A 34 -118.03 -106.65 -2.06
N SER A 35 -118.08 -107.85 -1.47
CA SER A 35 -118.37 -109.11 -2.19
C SER A 35 -119.77 -109.24 -2.78
N LYS A 36 -120.72 -108.43 -2.30
CA LYS A 36 -122.12 -108.40 -2.77
C LYS A 36 -122.36 -107.29 -3.79
N LEU A 37 -121.38 -106.41 -3.99
CA LEU A 37 -121.36 -105.39 -5.02
C LEU A 37 -120.41 -105.88 -6.12
N SER A 38 -120.95 -106.22 -7.30
CA SER A 38 -120.10 -106.51 -8.45
C SER A 38 -119.28 -105.27 -8.83
N GLY A 39 -118.17 -105.44 -9.56
CA GLY A 39 -117.49 -104.31 -10.19
C GLY A 39 -118.51 -103.44 -10.94
N GLU A 40 -118.38 -102.12 -10.82
CA GLU A 40 -119.28 -101.11 -11.44
C GLU A 40 -120.74 -101.09 -10.94
N SER A 41 -121.09 -101.92 -9.95
CA SER A 41 -122.44 -101.88 -9.35
C SER A 41 -122.79 -100.52 -8.73
N VAL A 42 -121.78 -99.72 -8.38
CA VAL A 42 -121.89 -98.29 -8.04
C VAL A 42 -121.30 -97.49 -9.19
N SER A 43 -122.11 -97.19 -10.21
CA SER A 43 -121.74 -96.35 -11.36
C SER A 43 -121.88 -94.87 -11.04
N THR A 44 -121.33 -94.01 -11.90
CA THR A 44 -121.39 -92.54 -11.76
C THR A 44 -122.83 -92.03 -11.59
N ASP A 45 -123.78 -92.58 -12.35
CA ASP A 45 -125.20 -92.18 -12.27
C ASP A 45 -125.84 -92.52 -10.91
N LYS A 46 -125.29 -93.51 -10.19
CA LYS A 46 -125.71 -93.90 -8.84
C LYS A 46 -125.04 -93.05 -7.75
N LEU A 47 -123.97 -92.32 -8.09
CA LEU A 47 -123.30 -91.34 -7.23
C LEU A 47 -123.71 -89.93 -7.65
N THR A 48 -124.92 -89.53 -7.26
CA THR A 48 -125.42 -88.17 -7.48
C THR A 48 -124.51 -87.11 -6.85
N ASN A 49 -124.67 -85.84 -7.21
CA ASN A 49 -123.93 -84.74 -6.60
C ASN A 49 -123.99 -84.82 -5.06
N LEU A 50 -122.83 -84.68 -4.41
CA LEU A 50 -122.65 -84.81 -2.95
C LEU A 50 -122.96 -86.22 -2.37
N ALA A 51 -123.08 -87.26 -3.21
CA ALA A 51 -123.24 -88.63 -2.74
C ALA A 51 -122.04 -89.09 -1.90
N VAL A 52 -120.84 -88.59 -2.18
CA VAL A 52 -119.64 -88.75 -1.36
C VAL A 52 -119.27 -87.40 -0.75
N THR A 53 -119.54 -87.22 0.54
CA THR A 53 -119.17 -86.03 1.30
C THR A 53 -117.89 -86.28 2.09
N THR A 54 -117.26 -85.22 2.62
CA THR A 54 -116.07 -85.34 3.47
C THR A 54 -116.29 -86.30 4.64
N ALA A 55 -117.47 -86.33 5.26
CA ALA A 55 -117.79 -87.25 6.36
C ALA A 55 -117.90 -88.73 5.91
N LYS A 56 -118.14 -89.00 4.62
CA LYS A 56 -118.17 -90.34 4.03
C LYS A 56 -116.77 -90.83 3.61
N LEU A 57 -115.79 -89.93 3.54
CA LEU A 57 -114.39 -90.26 3.28
C LEU A 57 -113.65 -90.30 4.62
N ALA A 58 -113.17 -91.48 5.01
CA ALA A 58 -112.30 -91.59 6.17
C ALA A 58 -110.99 -90.80 5.95
N SER A 59 -110.35 -90.34 7.03
CA SER A 59 -109.01 -89.74 6.96
C SER A 59 -108.05 -90.68 6.23
N ALA A 60 -107.24 -90.12 5.32
CA ALA A 60 -106.33 -90.87 4.44
C ALA A 60 -106.99 -91.89 3.48
N SER A 61 -108.32 -91.86 3.31
CA SER A 61 -108.99 -92.73 2.34
C SER A 61 -108.64 -92.39 0.89
N VAL A 62 -108.29 -91.13 0.61
CA VAL A 62 -107.73 -90.67 -0.67
C VAL A 62 -106.21 -90.52 -0.50
N THR A 63 -105.47 -91.52 -0.96
CA THR A 63 -104.00 -91.51 -0.97
C THR A 63 -103.48 -91.06 -2.33
N SER A 64 -102.20 -90.69 -2.43
CA SER A 64 -101.58 -90.32 -3.71
C SER A 64 -101.68 -91.41 -4.78
N GLU A 65 -101.72 -92.69 -4.39
CA GLU A 65 -101.93 -93.82 -5.31
C GLU A 65 -103.35 -93.87 -5.89
N LYS A 66 -104.33 -93.29 -5.20
CA LYS A 66 -105.73 -93.21 -5.65
C LYS A 66 -106.01 -91.94 -6.47
N LEU A 67 -105.08 -90.99 -6.50
CA LEU A 67 -105.13 -89.79 -7.32
C LEU A 67 -104.34 -90.04 -8.60
N GLY A 68 -105.03 -90.06 -9.74
CA GLY A 68 -104.38 -90.13 -11.04
C GLY A 68 -103.49 -88.91 -11.29
N LYS A 69 -102.52 -89.04 -12.21
CA LYS A 69 -101.75 -87.88 -12.68
C LYS A 69 -102.72 -86.80 -13.20
N GLU A 70 -102.51 -85.55 -12.79
CA GLU A 70 -103.34 -84.38 -13.15
C GLU A 70 -104.80 -84.41 -12.64
N SER A 71 -105.17 -85.35 -11.78
CA SER A 71 -106.52 -85.36 -11.19
C SER A 71 -106.75 -84.19 -10.23
N VAL A 72 -105.69 -83.57 -9.72
CA VAL A 72 -105.73 -82.35 -8.90
C VAL A 72 -105.22 -81.19 -9.75
N GLN A 73 -106.13 -80.36 -10.25
CA GLN A 73 -105.84 -79.12 -10.97
C GLN A 73 -105.86 -77.93 -10.03
N ALA A 74 -105.44 -76.75 -10.51
CA ALA A 74 -105.41 -75.54 -9.68
C ALA A 74 -106.77 -75.21 -9.06
N GLU A 75 -107.89 -75.48 -9.75
CA GLU A 75 -109.25 -75.30 -9.24
C GLU A 75 -109.63 -76.26 -8.11
N HIS A 76 -108.98 -77.43 -8.02
CA HIS A 76 -109.18 -78.39 -6.94
C HIS A 76 -108.44 -78.00 -5.65
N VAL A 77 -107.56 -77.00 -5.71
CA VAL A 77 -106.74 -76.54 -4.58
C VAL A 77 -107.15 -75.11 -4.23
N ALA A 78 -107.78 -74.93 -3.07
CA ALA A 78 -108.13 -73.59 -2.60
C ALA A 78 -106.89 -72.71 -2.43
N LEU A 79 -107.04 -71.40 -2.63
CA LEU A 79 -105.98 -70.41 -2.36
C LEU A 79 -105.48 -70.56 -0.91
N GLY A 80 -104.17 -70.75 -0.75
CA GLY A 80 -103.53 -70.97 0.55
C GLY A 80 -103.63 -72.39 1.12
N ALA A 81 -104.26 -73.33 0.41
CA ALA A 81 -104.33 -74.73 0.84
C ALA A 81 -102.95 -75.39 0.88
N ILE A 82 -102.00 -74.96 0.05
CA ILE A 82 -100.59 -75.37 0.12
C ILE A 82 -99.85 -74.37 1.00
N GLN A 83 -99.53 -74.80 2.22
CA GLN A 83 -98.70 -74.04 3.15
C GLN A 83 -97.27 -74.59 3.14
N HIS A 84 -96.33 -73.87 3.74
CA HIS A 84 -94.94 -74.30 3.87
C HIS A 84 -94.78 -75.74 4.39
N ALA A 85 -95.64 -76.19 5.32
CA ALA A 85 -95.64 -77.56 5.86
C ALA A 85 -96.04 -78.64 4.83
N HIS A 86 -96.75 -78.26 3.75
CA HIS A 86 -97.14 -79.16 2.67
C HIS A 86 -96.05 -79.31 1.59
N LEU A 87 -95.01 -78.48 1.65
CA LEU A 87 -93.86 -78.52 0.73
C LEU A 87 -92.62 -79.03 1.46
N GLY A 88 -92.20 -80.27 1.16
CA GLY A 88 -90.96 -80.82 1.70
C GLY A 88 -89.70 -80.07 1.22
N LYS A 89 -88.57 -80.25 1.91
CA LYS A 89 -87.27 -79.72 1.45
C LYS A 89 -87.00 -80.21 0.01
N ALA A 90 -86.64 -79.29 -0.88
CA ALA A 90 -86.40 -79.53 -2.31
C ALA A 90 -87.60 -80.09 -3.12
N SER A 91 -88.83 -79.98 -2.60
CA SER A 91 -90.03 -80.39 -3.33
C SER A 91 -90.30 -79.52 -4.57
N VAL A 92 -89.86 -78.25 -4.54
CA VAL A 92 -89.92 -77.31 -5.68
C VAL A 92 -88.56 -77.29 -6.38
N LYS A 93 -88.49 -77.94 -7.55
CA LYS A 93 -87.36 -77.95 -8.47
C LYS A 93 -87.46 -76.77 -9.44
N THR A 94 -86.33 -76.39 -10.04
CA THR A 94 -86.24 -75.24 -10.96
C THR A 94 -87.24 -75.28 -12.11
N HIS A 95 -87.51 -76.44 -12.72
CA HIS A 95 -88.50 -76.58 -13.80
C HIS A 95 -89.96 -76.39 -13.35
N GLN A 96 -90.23 -76.38 -12.05
CA GLN A 96 -91.56 -76.11 -11.48
C GLN A 96 -91.76 -74.63 -11.18
N LEU A 97 -90.70 -73.81 -11.27
CA LEU A 97 -90.77 -72.36 -11.18
C LEU A 97 -90.77 -71.79 -12.60
N ALA A 98 -91.87 -71.16 -12.99
CA ALA A 98 -91.92 -70.39 -14.24
C ALA A 98 -90.92 -69.21 -14.20
N THR A 99 -90.47 -68.75 -15.36
CA THR A 99 -89.68 -67.52 -15.47
C THR A 99 -90.45 -66.35 -14.83
N GLY A 100 -89.83 -65.65 -13.88
CA GLY A 100 -90.49 -64.59 -13.11
C GLY A 100 -91.37 -65.09 -11.95
N ALA A 101 -91.39 -66.40 -11.64
CA ALA A 101 -92.12 -66.91 -10.48
C ALA A 101 -91.58 -66.37 -9.15
N VAL A 102 -90.29 -66.04 -9.08
CA VAL A 102 -89.64 -65.35 -7.95
C VAL A 102 -89.34 -63.91 -8.39
N THR A 103 -90.14 -62.96 -7.93
CA THR A 103 -89.96 -61.52 -8.16
C THR A 103 -89.41 -60.85 -6.92
N ARG A 104 -88.99 -59.59 -7.04
CA ARG A 104 -88.51 -58.78 -5.90
C ARG A 104 -89.52 -58.81 -4.74
N ASP A 105 -90.80 -58.59 -5.01
CA ASP A 105 -91.84 -58.54 -3.96
C ASP A 105 -92.09 -59.88 -3.27
N LYS A 106 -91.60 -60.99 -3.86
CA LYS A 106 -91.68 -62.34 -3.28
C LYS A 106 -90.42 -62.71 -2.48
N LEU A 107 -89.39 -61.86 -2.50
CA LEU A 107 -88.18 -61.99 -1.70
C LEU A 107 -88.16 -60.85 -0.68
N GLU A 108 -88.35 -61.18 0.59
CA GLU A 108 -88.18 -60.22 1.67
C GLU A 108 -86.75 -59.65 1.69
N ASP A 109 -86.59 -58.43 2.20
CA ASP A 109 -85.26 -57.83 2.36
C ASP A 109 -84.40 -58.74 3.27
N GLY A 110 -83.22 -59.13 2.78
CA GLY A 110 -82.34 -60.10 3.46
C GLY A 110 -82.69 -61.58 3.21
N ALA A 111 -83.69 -61.90 2.39
CA ALA A 111 -84.02 -63.28 2.03
C ALA A 111 -82.86 -63.99 1.31
N VAL A 112 -82.02 -63.25 0.58
CA VAL A 112 -80.78 -63.75 -0.06
C VAL A 112 -79.57 -63.20 0.69
N THR A 113 -79.04 -63.97 1.62
CA THR A 113 -77.80 -63.66 2.35
C THR A 113 -76.59 -64.21 1.61
N GLY A 114 -75.38 -63.74 1.95
CA GLY A 114 -74.14 -64.24 1.37
C GLY A 114 -73.98 -65.76 1.49
N GLU A 115 -74.41 -66.35 2.61
CA GLU A 115 -74.38 -67.81 2.83
C GLU A 115 -75.34 -68.59 1.91
N LYS A 116 -76.39 -67.93 1.39
CA LYS A 116 -77.34 -68.53 0.44
C LYS A 116 -76.85 -68.42 -1.01
N LEU A 117 -75.79 -67.66 -1.26
CA LEU A 117 -75.14 -67.55 -2.56
C LEU A 117 -73.95 -68.50 -2.58
N ALA A 118 -73.90 -69.37 -3.58
CA ALA A 118 -72.72 -70.20 -3.83
C ALA A 118 -71.51 -69.32 -4.18
N GLU A 119 -70.31 -69.86 -4.00
CA GLU A 119 -69.09 -69.23 -4.49
C GLU A 119 -69.21 -68.95 -6.00
N ASN A 120 -68.86 -67.73 -6.43
CA ASN A 120 -69.04 -67.23 -7.80
C ASN A 120 -70.49 -67.14 -8.32
N ALA A 121 -71.50 -67.20 -7.45
CA ALA A 121 -72.90 -66.99 -7.86
C ALA A 121 -73.13 -65.58 -8.42
N VAL A 122 -72.40 -64.57 -7.94
CA VAL A 122 -72.41 -63.20 -8.48
C VAL A 122 -71.07 -62.94 -9.16
N THR A 123 -71.08 -62.90 -10.49
CA THR A 123 -69.90 -62.59 -11.31
C THR A 123 -69.99 -61.18 -11.87
N ALA A 124 -68.95 -60.70 -12.54
CA ALA A 124 -68.98 -59.40 -13.23
C ALA A 124 -70.12 -59.30 -14.26
N LEU A 125 -70.57 -60.41 -14.85
CA LEU A 125 -71.72 -60.43 -15.78
C LEU A 125 -73.06 -60.21 -15.07
N HIS A 126 -73.12 -60.47 -13.77
CA HIS A 126 -74.32 -60.26 -12.95
C HIS A 126 -74.39 -58.84 -12.36
N LEU A 127 -73.30 -58.06 -12.48
CA LEU A 127 -73.19 -56.70 -11.97
C LEU A 127 -73.25 -55.71 -13.15
N THR A 128 -74.30 -54.91 -13.21
CA THR A 128 -74.40 -53.80 -14.16
C THR A 128 -73.57 -52.60 -13.69
N GLU A 129 -73.23 -51.69 -14.60
CA GLU A 129 -72.50 -50.47 -14.27
C GLU A 129 -73.22 -49.67 -13.17
N GLY A 130 -72.50 -49.32 -12.11
CA GLY A 130 -73.05 -48.59 -10.96
C GLY A 130 -73.91 -49.41 -9.99
N SER A 131 -74.00 -50.73 -10.17
CA SER A 131 -74.67 -51.63 -9.21
C SER A 131 -73.92 -51.72 -7.87
N VAL A 132 -72.60 -51.55 -7.88
CA VAL A 132 -71.76 -51.44 -6.67
C VAL A 132 -71.39 -49.98 -6.47
N ARG A 133 -71.83 -49.37 -5.37
CA ARG A 133 -71.54 -47.98 -4.97
C ARG A 133 -70.84 -47.96 -3.62
N GLY A 134 -70.35 -46.79 -3.20
CA GLY A 134 -69.64 -46.61 -1.93
C GLY A 134 -70.31 -47.32 -0.73
N PRO A 135 -71.62 -47.16 -0.48
CA PRO A 135 -72.29 -47.84 0.64
C PRO A 135 -72.35 -49.37 0.53
N HIS A 136 -72.16 -49.93 -0.68
CA HIS A 136 -72.10 -51.38 -0.90
C HIS A 136 -70.71 -51.97 -0.57
N LEU A 137 -69.69 -51.11 -0.40
CA LEU A 137 -68.33 -51.48 -0.04
C LEU A 137 -68.05 -51.06 1.39
N ILE A 138 -67.88 -52.03 2.28
CA ILE A 138 -67.39 -51.76 3.63
C ILE A 138 -65.91 -51.37 3.61
N GLU A 139 -65.41 -50.77 4.69
CA GLU A 139 -63.99 -50.47 4.85
C GLU A 139 -63.15 -51.75 4.68
N GLY A 140 -62.12 -51.68 3.83
CA GLY A 140 -61.28 -52.83 3.48
C GLY A 140 -61.86 -53.82 2.46
N ALA A 141 -63.07 -53.59 1.93
CA ALA A 141 -63.65 -54.45 0.89
C ALA A 141 -62.82 -54.50 -0.41
N VAL A 142 -62.10 -53.41 -0.71
CA VAL A 142 -61.16 -53.32 -1.83
C VAL A 142 -59.80 -52.95 -1.27
N ASP A 143 -58.90 -53.92 -1.17
CA ASP A 143 -57.50 -53.70 -0.86
C ASP A 143 -56.68 -53.46 -2.13
N GLY A 144 -55.45 -52.96 -1.98
CA GLY A 144 -54.59 -52.62 -3.12
C GLY A 144 -54.30 -53.81 -4.05
N SER A 145 -54.32 -55.04 -3.54
CA SER A 145 -54.12 -56.25 -4.35
C SER A 145 -55.25 -56.52 -5.36
N ARG A 146 -56.45 -55.99 -5.09
CA ARG A 146 -57.62 -56.08 -5.97
C ARG A 146 -57.67 -54.98 -7.02
N LEU A 147 -56.77 -54.00 -6.96
CA LEU A 147 -56.66 -52.92 -7.94
C LEU A 147 -55.52 -53.25 -8.92
N ALA A 148 -55.87 -53.43 -10.19
CA ALA A 148 -54.86 -53.55 -11.24
C ALA A 148 -54.07 -52.23 -11.39
N ALA A 149 -52.82 -52.34 -11.84
CA ALA A 149 -51.97 -51.18 -12.10
C ALA A 149 -52.66 -50.20 -13.06
N GLY A 150 -52.70 -48.91 -12.71
CA GLY A 150 -53.31 -47.85 -13.52
C GLY A 150 -54.82 -47.69 -13.36
N VAL A 151 -55.51 -48.54 -12.60
CA VAL A 151 -56.95 -48.35 -12.29
C VAL A 151 -57.19 -47.05 -11.54
N VAL A 152 -56.31 -46.64 -10.63
CA VAL A 152 -56.35 -45.31 -10.01
C VAL A 152 -55.49 -44.36 -10.84
N SER A 153 -56.12 -43.32 -11.39
CA SER A 153 -55.48 -42.30 -12.21
C SER A 153 -55.84 -40.92 -11.67
N ALA A 154 -55.25 -39.85 -12.20
CA ALA A 154 -55.49 -38.49 -11.72
C ALA A 154 -56.99 -38.10 -11.69
N LYS A 155 -57.80 -38.58 -12.65
CA LYS A 155 -59.26 -38.36 -12.66
C LYS A 155 -60.01 -39.05 -11.51
N HIS A 156 -59.41 -40.05 -10.87
CA HIS A 156 -59.99 -40.76 -9.73
C HIS A 156 -59.59 -40.14 -8.39
N LEU A 157 -58.69 -39.15 -8.40
CA LEU A 157 -58.21 -38.44 -7.22
C LEU A 157 -58.71 -37.00 -7.26
N THR A 158 -59.52 -36.62 -6.27
CA THR A 158 -59.89 -35.21 -6.09
C THR A 158 -58.70 -34.42 -5.53
N PRO A 159 -58.62 -33.09 -5.76
CA PRO A 159 -57.60 -32.26 -5.12
C PRO A 159 -57.62 -32.45 -3.59
N GLY A 160 -56.45 -32.78 -3.01
CA GLY A 160 -56.32 -33.07 -1.58
C GLY A 160 -56.57 -34.53 -1.18
N ALA A 161 -56.96 -35.43 -2.11
CA ALA A 161 -57.12 -36.85 -1.82
C ALA A 161 -55.80 -37.51 -1.37
N VAL A 162 -54.66 -37.04 -1.89
CA VAL A 162 -53.32 -37.46 -1.45
C VAL A 162 -52.69 -36.29 -0.70
N THR A 163 -52.63 -36.42 0.62
CA THR A 163 -51.90 -35.51 1.52
C THR A 163 -50.55 -36.13 1.92
N GLY A 164 -49.69 -35.35 2.58
CA GLY A 164 -48.39 -35.84 3.07
C GLY A 164 -48.50 -37.07 3.99
N LEU A 165 -49.60 -37.23 4.73
CA LEU A 165 -49.83 -38.41 5.57
C LEU A 165 -50.06 -39.70 4.77
N HIS A 166 -50.47 -39.57 3.50
CA HIS A 166 -50.66 -40.70 2.60
C HIS A 166 -49.36 -41.11 1.87
N LEU A 167 -48.30 -40.30 2.00
CA LEU A 167 -47.00 -40.56 1.39
C LEU A 167 -46.03 -41.00 2.48
N THR A 168 -45.54 -42.23 2.38
CA THR A 168 -44.45 -42.71 3.23
C THR A 168 -43.13 -42.03 2.83
N GLU A 169 -42.14 -42.08 3.73
CA GLU A 169 -40.81 -41.58 3.44
C GLU A 169 -40.26 -42.25 2.16
N GLY A 170 -39.79 -41.43 1.21
CA GLY A 170 -39.29 -41.91 -0.09
C GLY A 170 -40.35 -42.26 -1.15
N ALA A 171 -41.65 -42.09 -0.85
CA ALA A 171 -42.72 -42.34 -1.84
C ALA A 171 -42.61 -41.44 -3.09
N VAL A 172 -42.09 -40.22 -2.94
CA VAL A 172 -41.80 -39.30 -4.04
C VAL A 172 -40.29 -39.19 -4.21
N ARG A 173 -39.76 -39.74 -5.31
CA ARG A 173 -38.36 -39.58 -5.72
C ARG A 173 -38.26 -38.54 -6.83
N GLY A 174 -37.04 -38.10 -7.15
CA GLY A 174 -36.80 -37.17 -8.26
C GLY A 174 -37.39 -37.66 -9.58
N SER A 175 -37.38 -38.97 -9.84
CA SER A 175 -38.01 -39.57 -11.02
C SER A 175 -39.54 -39.46 -11.08
N HIS A 176 -40.19 -39.18 -9.93
CA HIS A 176 -41.64 -38.94 -9.85
C HIS A 176 -42.00 -37.47 -10.10
N LEU A 177 -41.00 -36.58 -10.17
CA LEU A 177 -41.17 -35.16 -10.41
C LEU A 177 -40.71 -34.82 -11.83
N THR A 178 -41.61 -34.27 -12.64
CA THR A 178 -41.22 -33.72 -13.94
C THR A 178 -40.48 -32.39 -13.75
N GLU A 179 -39.75 -31.97 -14.78
CA GLU A 179 -39.10 -30.66 -14.79
C GLU A 179 -40.13 -29.55 -14.48
N GLY A 180 -39.80 -28.69 -13.53
CA GLY A 180 -40.68 -27.61 -13.07
C GLY A 180 -41.82 -28.02 -12.11
N ALA A 181 -41.94 -29.30 -11.74
CA ALA A 181 -42.96 -29.77 -10.78
C ALA A 181 -42.81 -29.10 -9.40
N VAL A 182 -41.57 -28.83 -8.97
CA VAL A 182 -41.26 -28.05 -7.77
C VAL A 182 -40.73 -26.69 -8.20
N SER A 183 -41.46 -25.63 -7.85
CA SER A 183 -41.08 -24.24 -8.08
C SER A 183 -40.92 -23.53 -6.74
N GLY A 184 -40.37 -22.31 -6.73
CA GLY A 184 -40.14 -21.57 -5.48
C GLY A 184 -41.39 -21.43 -4.60
N ARG A 185 -42.58 -21.30 -5.19
CA ARG A 185 -43.86 -21.26 -4.44
C ARG A 185 -44.25 -22.58 -3.77
N HIS A 186 -43.66 -23.70 -4.20
CA HIS A 186 -43.88 -25.03 -3.61
C HIS A 186 -42.92 -25.30 -2.44
N LEU A 187 -41.93 -24.42 -2.23
CA LEU A 187 -40.94 -24.52 -1.16
C LEU A 187 -41.24 -23.44 -0.11
N SER A 188 -41.37 -23.85 1.15
CA SER A 188 -41.42 -22.90 2.26
C SER A 188 -40.04 -22.28 2.51
N ALA A 189 -40.01 -21.13 3.17
CA ALA A 189 -38.75 -20.54 3.62
C ALA A 189 -37.98 -21.56 4.49
N GLY A 190 -36.72 -21.81 4.13
CA GLY A 190 -35.86 -22.79 4.82
C GLY A 190 -36.02 -24.24 4.36
N ALA A 191 -36.90 -24.55 3.40
CA ALA A 191 -37.06 -25.91 2.88
C ALA A 191 -35.78 -26.45 2.22
N VAL A 192 -34.97 -25.59 1.61
CA VAL A 192 -33.66 -25.93 1.06
C VAL A 192 -32.58 -25.36 1.97
N THR A 193 -31.85 -26.24 2.66
CA THR A 193 -30.71 -25.89 3.51
C THR A 193 -29.41 -26.32 2.84
N ALA A 194 -28.26 -25.94 3.41
CA ALA A 194 -26.95 -26.36 2.89
C ALA A 194 -26.81 -27.88 2.76
N MET A 195 -27.46 -28.68 3.62
CA MET A 195 -27.41 -30.15 3.50
C MET A 195 -28.21 -30.68 2.30
N HIS A 196 -29.15 -29.90 1.77
CA HIS A 196 -29.94 -30.26 0.59
C HIS A 196 -29.23 -29.90 -0.72
N LEU A 197 -28.10 -29.18 -0.65
CA LEU A 197 -27.32 -28.74 -1.80
C LEU A 197 -25.94 -29.42 -1.77
N THR A 198 -25.65 -30.24 -2.79
CA THR A 198 -24.30 -30.76 -3.00
C THR A 198 -23.39 -29.67 -3.56
N SER A 199 -22.07 -29.86 -3.45
CA SER A 199 -21.11 -28.95 -4.10
C SER A 199 -21.42 -28.82 -5.59
N GLY A 200 -21.53 -27.59 -6.08
CA GLY A 200 -21.88 -27.29 -7.47
C GLY A 200 -23.38 -27.35 -7.81
N ALA A 201 -24.27 -27.64 -6.85
CA ALA A 201 -25.71 -27.67 -7.10
C ALA A 201 -26.30 -26.31 -7.53
N VAL A 202 -25.61 -25.21 -7.21
CA VAL A 202 -25.99 -23.84 -7.61
C VAL A 202 -24.86 -23.23 -8.46
N GLY A 203 -24.96 -23.38 -9.78
CA GLY A 203 -24.10 -22.74 -10.78
C GLY A 203 -24.53 -21.29 -11.10
N THR A 204 -23.72 -20.61 -11.90
CA THR A 204 -23.97 -19.22 -12.34
C THR A 204 -25.26 -19.07 -13.16
N GLU A 205 -25.62 -20.10 -13.92
CA GLU A 205 -26.85 -20.21 -14.68
C GLU A 205 -28.10 -20.28 -13.79
N HIS A 206 -27.94 -20.69 -12.52
CA HIS A 206 -29.00 -20.72 -11.52
C HIS A 206 -29.14 -19.39 -10.77
N LEU A 207 -28.13 -18.50 -10.87
CA LEU A 207 -28.11 -17.19 -10.24
C LEU A 207 -28.28 -16.08 -11.28
N ARG A 208 -29.44 -15.43 -11.27
CA ARG A 208 -29.64 -14.22 -12.09
C ARG A 208 -28.73 -13.09 -11.59
N PRO A 209 -28.34 -12.13 -12.44
CA PRO A 209 -27.66 -10.91 -11.99
C PRO A 209 -28.45 -10.25 -10.85
N GLY A 210 -27.77 -10.01 -9.71
CA GLY A 210 -28.38 -9.46 -8.49
C GLY A 210 -29.11 -10.47 -7.59
N ALA A 211 -29.12 -11.77 -7.92
CA ALA A 211 -29.71 -12.80 -7.07
C ALA A 211 -29.00 -12.91 -5.70
N VAL A 212 -27.69 -12.67 -5.67
CA VAL A 212 -26.90 -12.52 -4.45
C VAL A 212 -26.62 -11.03 -4.26
N GLY A 213 -27.10 -10.47 -3.15
CA GLY A 213 -27.01 -9.04 -2.81
C GLY A 213 -26.54 -8.89 -1.37
N GLU A 214 -26.48 -7.66 -0.87
CA GLU A 214 -25.92 -7.37 0.47
C GLU A 214 -26.64 -8.12 1.59
N THR A 215 -27.96 -8.27 1.51
CA THR A 215 -28.74 -9.04 2.50
C THR A 215 -28.48 -10.55 2.45
N HIS A 216 -27.95 -11.05 1.33
CA HIS A 216 -27.61 -12.47 1.14
C HIS A 216 -26.18 -12.79 1.59
N LEU A 217 -25.33 -11.78 1.79
CA LEU A 217 -23.94 -11.93 2.22
C LEU A 217 -23.77 -11.31 3.60
N GLN A 218 -23.66 -12.14 4.63
CA GLN A 218 -23.32 -11.65 5.97
C GLN A 218 -21.91 -11.01 5.98
N ALA A 219 -21.66 -10.14 6.95
CA ALA A 219 -20.34 -9.56 7.16
C ALA A 219 -19.27 -10.67 7.23
N GLN A 220 -18.15 -10.47 6.53
CA GLN A 220 -17.04 -11.41 6.43
C GLN A 220 -17.32 -12.74 5.71
N VAL A 221 -18.48 -12.90 5.04
CA VAL A 221 -18.75 -14.16 4.34
C VAL A 221 -17.84 -14.36 3.12
N VAL A 222 -17.37 -13.27 2.49
CA VAL A 222 -16.36 -13.29 1.42
C VAL A 222 -15.02 -12.89 2.01
N THR A 223 -14.24 -13.88 2.44
CA THR A 223 -12.86 -13.69 2.90
C THR A 223 -11.88 -13.76 1.73
N GLY A 224 -10.65 -13.27 1.92
CA GLY A 224 -9.60 -13.37 0.89
C GLY A 224 -9.38 -14.79 0.40
N GLU A 225 -9.46 -15.80 1.27
CA GLU A 225 -9.35 -17.23 0.90
C GLU A 225 -10.47 -17.72 -0.02
N LYS A 226 -11.63 -17.05 0.00
CA LYS A 226 -12.77 -17.39 -0.87
C LYS A 226 -12.71 -16.67 -2.22
N LEU A 227 -11.77 -15.74 -2.39
CA LEU A 227 -11.50 -15.07 -3.65
C LEU A 227 -10.29 -15.77 -4.29
N ALA A 228 -10.50 -16.31 -5.49
CA ALA A 228 -9.39 -16.83 -6.28
C ALA A 228 -8.40 -15.69 -6.60
N GLU A 229 -7.14 -16.05 -6.85
CA GLU A 229 -6.15 -15.10 -7.33
C GLU A 229 -6.64 -14.44 -8.64
N GLY A 230 -6.64 -13.10 -8.68
CA GLY A 230 -7.18 -12.33 -9.81
C GLY A 230 -8.71 -12.19 -9.85
N ALA A 231 -9.44 -12.70 -8.86
CA ALA A 231 -10.90 -12.54 -8.80
C ALA A 231 -11.34 -11.07 -8.66
N VAL A 232 -10.52 -10.22 -8.05
CA VAL A 232 -10.72 -8.76 -7.99
C VAL A 232 -9.66 -8.10 -8.87
N THR A 233 -10.08 -7.56 -10.01
CA THR A 233 -9.23 -6.80 -10.93
C THR A 233 -9.56 -5.32 -10.86
N ALA A 234 -8.80 -4.47 -11.55
CA ALA A 234 -9.09 -3.03 -11.63
C ALA A 234 -10.51 -2.75 -12.18
N LEU A 235 -11.08 -3.63 -13.01
CA LEU A 235 -12.45 -3.48 -13.52
C LEU A 235 -13.51 -3.78 -12.45
N HIS A 236 -13.15 -4.50 -11.39
CA HIS A 236 -14.04 -4.86 -10.29
C HIS A 236 -14.04 -3.80 -9.17
N LEU A 237 -13.13 -2.82 -9.23
CA LEU A 237 -12.99 -1.75 -8.25
C LEU A 237 -13.51 -0.44 -8.86
N ALA A 238 -14.47 0.20 -8.19
CA ALA A 238 -14.89 1.53 -8.56
C ALA A 238 -13.80 2.56 -8.21
N GLU A 239 -13.75 3.67 -8.94
CA GLU A 239 -12.85 4.77 -8.63
C GLU A 239 -13.05 5.25 -7.17
N GLY A 240 -11.98 5.29 -6.39
CA GLY A 240 -12.03 5.65 -4.97
C GLY A 240 -12.54 4.55 -4.03
N SER A 241 -12.82 3.32 -4.49
CA SER A 241 -13.31 2.27 -3.59
C SER A 241 -12.25 1.76 -2.60
N VAL A 242 -10.96 1.94 -2.90
CA VAL A 242 -9.83 1.56 -2.04
C VAL A 242 -9.25 2.80 -1.36
N HIS A 243 -9.46 2.93 -0.05
CA HIS A 243 -8.87 3.96 0.80
C HIS A 243 -7.68 3.37 1.56
N GLY A 244 -6.82 4.22 2.13
CA GLY A 244 -5.64 3.76 2.89
C GLY A 244 -5.98 2.75 4.01
N GLN A 245 -7.13 2.90 4.66
CA GLN A 245 -7.63 1.97 5.68
C GLN A 245 -8.01 0.57 5.13
N HIS A 246 -8.21 0.43 3.81
CA HIS A 246 -8.48 -0.85 3.14
C HIS A 246 -7.18 -1.62 2.84
N LEU A 247 -6.02 -0.99 3.03
CA LEU A 247 -4.70 -1.58 2.81
C LEU A 247 -4.02 -1.79 4.16
N ALA A 248 -3.51 -2.99 4.42
CA ALA A 248 -2.67 -3.23 5.58
C ALA A 248 -1.32 -2.51 5.41
N GLU A 249 -0.65 -2.21 6.53
CA GLU A 249 0.69 -1.61 6.49
C GLU A 249 1.64 -2.45 5.61
N SER A 250 2.43 -1.77 4.78
CA SER A 250 3.40 -2.37 3.85
C SER A 250 2.81 -3.22 2.71
N THR A 251 1.49 -3.22 2.49
CA THR A 251 0.88 -3.98 1.36
C THR A 251 1.27 -3.39 -0.01
N VAL A 252 1.48 -2.08 -0.07
CA VAL A 252 1.96 -1.37 -1.27
C VAL A 252 3.40 -0.98 -1.03
N ASP A 253 4.33 -1.83 -1.48
CA ASP A 253 5.74 -1.52 -1.53
C ASP A 253 6.10 -0.85 -2.87
N GLY A 254 7.30 -0.27 -2.96
CA GLY A 254 7.74 0.44 -4.15
C GLY A 254 7.75 -0.43 -5.43
N SER A 255 7.87 -1.76 -5.30
CA SER A 255 7.83 -2.69 -6.42
C SER A 255 6.45 -2.80 -7.09
N ARG A 256 5.38 -2.47 -6.35
CA ARG A 256 3.99 -2.46 -6.82
C ARG A 256 3.56 -1.12 -7.41
N LEU A 257 4.42 -0.10 -7.32
CA LEU A 257 4.18 1.23 -7.86
C LEU A 257 4.86 1.37 -9.22
N ALA A 258 4.07 1.64 -10.26
CA ALA A 258 4.64 1.97 -11.57
C ALA A 258 5.41 3.30 -11.52
N PRO A 259 6.47 3.47 -12.32
CA PRO A 259 7.16 4.77 -12.45
C PRO A 259 6.16 5.89 -12.78
N GLY A 260 6.20 6.97 -12.01
CA GLY A 260 5.28 8.11 -12.17
C GLY A 260 3.91 7.97 -11.49
N SER A 261 3.61 6.82 -10.85
CA SER A 261 2.35 6.65 -10.11
C SER A 261 2.24 7.57 -8.89
N VAL A 262 3.36 7.94 -8.27
CA VAL A 262 3.42 8.97 -7.21
C VAL A 262 3.95 10.25 -7.83
N THR A 263 3.07 11.25 -7.96
CA THR A 263 3.41 12.59 -8.46
C THR A 263 3.41 13.58 -7.30
N THR A 264 3.81 14.82 -7.55
CA THR A 264 3.73 15.90 -6.55
C THR A 264 2.31 16.16 -6.04
N ALA A 265 1.28 15.84 -6.83
CA ALA A 265 -0.12 15.92 -6.39
C ALA A 265 -0.48 14.85 -5.33
N HIS A 266 0.27 13.74 -5.29
CA HIS A 266 0.07 12.65 -4.33
C HIS A 266 0.87 12.86 -3.03
N LEU A 267 1.73 13.88 -2.97
CA LEU A 267 2.58 14.18 -1.82
C LEU A 267 2.16 15.52 -1.21
N THR A 268 1.72 15.49 0.05
CA THR A 268 1.52 16.72 0.81
C THR A 268 2.86 17.36 1.18
N PRO A 269 2.91 18.67 1.48
CA PRO A 269 4.12 19.30 2.00
C PRO A 269 4.65 18.52 3.22
N ASN A 270 5.94 18.18 3.21
CA ASN A 270 6.64 17.37 4.21
C ASN A 270 6.30 15.86 4.24
N ALA A 271 5.60 15.32 3.24
CA ALA A 271 5.37 13.88 3.14
C ALA A 271 6.68 13.07 3.02
N VAL A 272 7.71 13.63 2.38
CA VAL A 272 9.05 13.04 2.27
C VAL A 272 9.99 13.79 3.22
N GLY A 273 10.38 13.14 4.33
CA GLY A 273 11.32 13.68 5.31
C GLY A 273 12.66 12.94 5.26
N ALA A 274 13.61 13.34 6.11
CA ALA A 274 14.96 12.75 6.15
C ALA A 274 14.96 11.22 6.36
N LYS A 275 14.00 10.69 7.12
CA LYS A 275 13.83 9.24 7.33
C LYS A 275 13.28 8.49 6.10
N HIS A 276 12.70 9.20 5.13
CA HIS A 276 12.17 8.64 3.88
C HIS A 276 13.21 8.66 2.76
N LEU A 277 14.34 9.34 2.97
CA LEU A 277 15.45 9.43 2.04
C LEU A 277 16.64 8.63 2.61
N MET A 278 17.08 7.62 1.89
CA MET A 278 18.34 6.95 2.22
C MET A 278 19.54 7.88 1.95
N ALA A 279 20.68 7.62 2.59
CA ALA A 279 21.91 8.34 2.27
C ALA A 279 22.19 8.26 0.76
N GLU A 280 22.58 9.37 0.15
CA GLU A 280 22.88 9.50 -1.29
C GLU A 280 21.69 9.32 -2.25
N SER A 281 20.45 9.22 -1.75
CA SER A 281 19.26 9.14 -2.62
C SER A 281 18.94 10.40 -3.43
N VAL A 282 19.51 11.54 -3.03
CA VAL A 282 19.37 12.82 -3.72
C VAL A 282 20.74 13.20 -4.28
N GLY A 283 20.97 12.85 -5.54
CA GLY A 283 22.18 13.19 -6.29
C GLY A 283 22.00 14.40 -7.20
N GLU A 284 22.97 14.62 -8.08
CA GLU A 284 23.00 15.75 -9.01
C GLU A 284 21.79 15.78 -9.95
N ASP A 285 21.34 14.62 -10.43
CA ASP A 285 20.19 14.51 -11.33
C ASP A 285 18.85 14.90 -10.66
N GLN A 286 18.76 14.73 -9.34
CA GLN A 286 17.59 15.06 -8.54
C GLN A 286 17.56 16.53 -8.12
N LEU A 287 18.70 17.21 -8.15
CA LEU A 287 18.84 18.64 -7.83
C LEU A 287 19.02 19.46 -9.11
N GLN A 288 17.91 19.99 -9.62
CA GLN A 288 17.96 20.94 -10.73
C GLN A 288 18.85 22.16 -10.40
N ALA A 289 19.36 22.84 -11.43
CA ALA A 289 20.04 24.11 -11.26
C ALA A 289 19.16 25.07 -10.43
N HIS A 290 19.73 25.66 -9.37
CA HIS A 290 19.03 26.49 -8.39
C HIS A 290 18.03 25.76 -7.46
N ALA A 291 18.06 24.42 -7.39
CA ALA A 291 17.24 23.68 -6.42
C ALA A 291 17.59 24.06 -4.97
N VAL A 292 18.87 24.31 -4.67
CA VAL A 292 19.37 24.80 -3.38
C VAL A 292 19.79 26.27 -3.54
N THR A 293 18.91 27.20 -3.18
CA THR A 293 19.20 28.64 -3.15
C THR A 293 19.66 29.06 -1.75
N ALA A 294 20.25 30.26 -1.63
CA ALA A 294 20.64 30.83 -0.34
C ALA A 294 19.47 30.88 0.66
N GLU A 295 18.25 31.17 0.20
CA GLU A 295 17.04 31.17 1.03
C GLU A 295 16.66 29.79 1.58
N LYS A 296 17.05 28.71 0.88
CA LYS A 296 16.79 27.32 1.29
C LYS A 296 17.86 26.77 2.22
N LEU A 297 18.99 27.47 2.36
CA LEU A 297 20.04 27.14 3.31
C LEU A 297 19.82 27.95 4.58
N ALA A 298 19.55 27.26 5.68
CA ALA A 298 19.52 27.91 6.99
C ALA A 298 20.89 28.50 7.34
N GLU A 299 20.91 29.53 8.19
CA GLU A 299 22.16 30.07 8.73
C GLU A 299 22.95 28.96 9.45
N GLY A 300 24.20 28.76 9.04
CA GLY A 300 25.04 27.67 9.55
C GLY A 300 24.83 26.30 8.89
N ALA A 301 23.96 26.17 7.88
CA ALA A 301 23.75 24.90 7.16
C ALA A 301 25.02 24.41 6.45
N VAL A 302 25.91 25.31 6.02
CA VAL A 302 27.22 24.99 5.45
C VAL A 302 28.30 25.37 6.45
N MET A 303 28.88 24.38 7.12
CA MET A 303 30.00 24.52 8.04
C MET A 303 31.31 24.13 7.35
N MET A 304 32.45 24.38 8.00
CA MET A 304 33.78 24.08 7.46
C MET A 304 33.93 22.62 6.99
N HIS A 305 33.30 21.65 7.69
CA HIS A 305 33.36 20.24 7.31
C HIS A 305 32.40 19.85 6.17
N HIS A 306 31.49 20.75 5.76
CA HIS A 306 30.63 20.55 4.58
C HIS A 306 31.33 20.99 3.27
N LEU A 307 32.48 21.65 3.36
CA LEU A 307 33.27 22.10 2.22
C LEU A 307 34.58 21.32 2.16
N MET A 308 34.87 20.68 1.04
CA MET A 308 36.18 20.11 0.80
C MET A 308 37.21 21.20 0.47
N GLU A 309 38.48 20.90 0.70
CA GLU A 309 39.58 21.81 0.38
C GLU A 309 39.55 22.20 -1.11
N GLY A 310 39.57 23.50 -1.40
CA GLY A 310 39.50 24.04 -2.76
C GLY A 310 38.10 24.15 -3.37
N SER A 311 37.02 23.79 -2.64
CA SER A 311 35.64 24.01 -3.11
C SER A 311 35.27 25.47 -3.28
N VAL A 312 35.86 26.38 -2.50
CA VAL A 312 35.65 27.83 -2.62
C VAL A 312 36.85 28.44 -3.34
N ARG A 313 36.66 28.87 -4.59
CA ARG A 313 37.67 29.56 -5.41
C ARG A 313 37.27 31.02 -5.61
N GLY A 314 38.16 31.83 -6.19
CA GLY A 314 37.92 33.26 -6.47
C GLY A 314 36.52 33.58 -7.02
N PRO A 315 36.00 32.86 -8.03
CA PRO A 315 34.66 33.12 -8.57
C PRO A 315 33.50 32.83 -7.60
N HIS A 316 33.73 32.01 -6.57
CA HIS A 316 32.74 31.69 -5.53
C HIS A 316 32.66 32.78 -4.46
N LEU A 317 33.59 33.75 -4.48
CA LEU A 317 33.63 34.90 -3.57
C LEU A 317 33.29 36.16 -4.37
N VAL A 318 32.16 36.78 -4.04
CA VAL A 318 31.80 38.10 -4.58
C VAL A 318 32.62 39.21 -3.92
N GLU A 319 32.66 40.40 -4.54
CA GLU A 319 33.31 41.57 -3.97
C GLU A 319 32.74 41.89 -2.57
N GLY A 320 33.63 42.03 -1.58
CA GLY A 320 33.24 42.24 -0.18
C GLY A 320 32.84 40.98 0.60
N ALA A 321 32.86 39.79 -0.02
CA ALA A 321 32.56 38.52 0.68
C ALA A 321 33.55 38.23 1.81
N VAL A 322 34.82 38.66 1.67
CA VAL A 322 35.83 38.62 2.73
C VAL A 322 36.04 40.04 3.24
N SER A 323 35.72 40.28 4.50
CA SER A 323 35.91 41.56 5.21
C SER A 323 36.76 41.33 6.45
N ASP A 324 37.18 42.38 7.16
CA ASP A 324 38.11 42.28 8.30
C ASP A 324 37.63 41.27 9.37
N ARG A 325 36.31 41.19 9.61
CA ARG A 325 35.72 40.19 10.53
C ARG A 325 35.88 38.74 10.08
N HIS A 326 36.15 38.49 8.79
CA HIS A 326 36.35 37.17 8.22
C HIS A 326 37.82 36.74 8.26
N LEU A 327 38.75 37.66 8.56
CA LEU A 327 40.18 37.39 8.68
C LEU A 327 40.61 37.54 10.14
N ALA A 328 40.92 36.43 10.80
CA ALA A 328 41.54 36.49 12.12
C ALA A 328 42.93 37.15 12.06
N ALA A 329 43.38 37.72 13.18
CA ALA A 329 44.72 38.29 13.28
C ALA A 329 45.77 37.24 12.87
N ALA A 330 46.74 37.66 12.04
CA ALA A 330 47.77 36.81 11.45
C ALA A 330 47.30 35.72 10.47
N VAL A 331 46.07 35.77 9.95
CA VAL A 331 45.65 34.86 8.86
C VAL A 331 46.47 35.09 7.59
N VAL A 332 46.80 36.34 7.26
CA VAL A 332 47.68 36.69 6.13
C VAL A 332 49.10 36.80 6.66
N THR A 333 49.87 35.72 6.56
CA THR A 333 51.31 35.70 6.86
C THR A 333 52.11 35.95 5.58
N SER A 334 53.39 36.29 5.75
CA SER A 334 54.32 36.48 4.63
C SER A 334 54.35 35.28 3.68
N GLU A 335 54.21 34.05 4.21
CA GLU A 335 54.17 32.81 3.42
C GLU A 335 52.92 32.67 2.55
N LYS A 336 51.82 33.36 2.90
CA LYS A 336 50.57 33.36 2.14
C LYS A 336 50.50 34.49 1.12
N LEU A 337 51.46 35.41 1.14
CA LEU A 337 51.62 36.44 0.13
C LEU A 337 52.65 35.96 -0.89
N ALA A 338 52.23 35.79 -2.14
CA ALA A 338 53.15 35.51 -3.23
C ALA A 338 54.17 36.66 -3.38
N GLU A 339 55.34 36.35 -3.93
CA GLU A 339 56.32 37.38 -4.28
C GLU A 339 55.68 38.40 -5.25
N GLY A 340 55.75 39.69 -4.91
CA GLY A 340 55.08 40.76 -5.66
C GLY A 340 53.59 40.94 -5.38
N ALA A 341 52.99 40.17 -4.46
CA ALA A 341 51.57 40.33 -4.10
C ALA A 341 51.25 41.71 -3.48
N VAL A 342 52.23 42.34 -2.82
CA VAL A 342 52.14 43.73 -2.34
C VAL A 342 53.03 44.59 -3.24
N THR A 343 52.42 45.34 -4.16
CA THR A 343 53.10 46.31 -5.02
C THR A 343 52.95 47.71 -4.46
N ALA A 344 53.63 48.69 -5.04
CA ALA A 344 53.46 50.10 -4.66
C ALA A 344 51.99 50.58 -4.74
N LEU A 345 51.18 49.99 -5.63
CA LEU A 345 49.75 50.31 -5.73
C LEU A 345 48.92 49.80 -4.54
N HIS A 346 49.42 48.77 -3.84
CA HIS A 346 48.78 48.19 -2.66
C HIS A 346 49.16 48.93 -1.37
N LEU A 347 50.14 49.84 -1.43
CA LEU A 347 50.62 50.62 -0.30
C LEU A 347 50.12 52.06 -0.45
N ALA A 348 49.31 52.53 0.50
CA ALA A 348 48.96 53.94 0.57
C ALA A 348 50.20 54.79 0.87
N ASP A 349 50.21 56.04 0.41
CA ASP A 349 51.32 56.96 0.61
C ASP A 349 51.58 57.18 2.12
N GLY A 350 52.81 56.96 2.58
CA GLY A 350 53.19 57.01 3.99
C GLY A 350 52.73 55.83 4.87
N SER A 351 52.17 54.77 4.27
CA SER A 351 51.83 53.53 4.97
C SER A 351 53.06 52.80 5.51
N VAL A 352 54.20 52.88 4.82
CA VAL A 352 55.51 52.40 5.28
C VAL A 352 56.28 53.58 5.90
N ARG A 353 56.58 53.48 7.20
CA ARG A 353 57.42 54.43 7.95
C ARG A 353 58.68 53.71 8.43
N GLY A 354 59.67 54.42 8.95
CA GLY A 354 60.91 53.81 9.46
C GLY A 354 60.67 52.65 10.44
N ARG A 355 59.67 52.76 11.33
CA ARG A 355 59.26 51.67 12.25
C ARG A 355 58.71 50.41 11.57
N HIS A 356 58.31 50.48 10.31
CA HIS A 356 57.78 49.34 9.54
C HIS A 356 58.90 48.62 8.77
N LEU A 357 60.13 49.14 8.81
CA LEU A 357 61.32 48.55 8.22
C LEU A 357 62.26 48.12 9.36
N ALA A 358 62.77 46.89 9.31
CA ALA A 358 63.81 46.47 10.24
C ALA A 358 65.13 47.15 9.88
N GLU A 359 66.00 47.37 10.87
CA GLU A 359 67.35 47.92 10.67
C GLU A 359 68.13 47.07 9.66
N GLY A 360 68.75 47.72 8.66
CA GLY A 360 69.47 47.05 7.57
C GLY A 360 68.59 46.52 6.41
N THR A 361 67.26 46.68 6.45
CA THR A 361 66.38 46.22 5.33
C THR A 361 66.56 47.06 4.07
N VAL A 362 66.96 48.33 4.21
CA VAL A 362 67.29 49.23 3.10
C VAL A 362 68.79 49.51 3.19
N ASP A 363 69.58 48.75 2.45
CA ASP A 363 71.00 48.99 2.25
C ASP A 363 71.22 49.76 0.93
N GLY A 364 72.44 50.23 0.70
CA GLY A 364 72.77 51.00 -0.51
C GLY A 364 72.49 50.26 -1.82
N SER A 365 72.49 48.92 -1.81
CA SER A 365 72.18 48.11 -2.99
C SER A 365 70.70 48.14 -3.38
N ARG A 366 69.81 48.47 -2.44
CA ARG A 366 68.36 48.57 -2.62
C ARG A 366 67.88 49.99 -2.91
N LEU A 367 68.79 50.96 -2.89
CA LEU A 367 68.53 52.34 -3.27
C LEU A 367 68.93 52.51 -4.74
N ALA A 368 68.01 53.03 -5.55
CA ALA A 368 68.31 53.39 -6.93
C ALA A 368 69.30 54.57 -6.97
N GLU A 369 70.02 54.73 -8.07
CA GLU A 369 70.83 55.93 -8.31
C GLU A 369 69.93 57.18 -8.22
N ASP A 370 70.43 58.26 -7.62
CA ASP A 370 69.70 59.51 -7.31
C ASP A 370 68.51 59.41 -6.34
N SER A 371 68.23 58.24 -5.75
CA SER A 371 67.11 58.11 -4.80
C SER A 371 67.36 58.81 -3.45
N VAL A 372 68.61 59.14 -3.12
CA VAL A 372 68.97 60.00 -1.98
C VAL A 372 69.55 61.31 -2.53
N THR A 373 68.73 62.36 -2.57
CA THR A 373 69.15 63.71 -2.97
C THR A 373 69.46 64.56 -1.74
N SER A 374 69.97 65.78 -1.95
CA SER A 374 70.19 66.74 -0.85
C SER A 374 68.92 67.08 -0.07
N GLN A 375 67.73 66.90 -0.64
CA GLN A 375 66.45 67.06 0.06
C GLN A 375 66.15 65.91 1.04
N HIS A 376 66.77 64.74 0.82
CA HIS A 376 66.61 63.54 1.64
C HIS A 376 67.63 63.49 2.80
N LEU A 377 68.63 64.38 2.81
CA LEU A 377 69.65 64.48 3.86
C LEU A 377 69.42 65.74 4.72
N THR A 378 69.20 65.54 6.02
CA THR A 378 69.15 66.66 6.97
C THR A 378 70.56 67.14 7.34
N ALA A 379 70.68 68.38 7.82
CA ALA A 379 71.96 68.92 8.27
C ALA A 379 72.57 68.03 9.37
N GLY A 380 73.76 67.48 9.12
CA GLY A 380 74.43 66.52 10.01
C GLY A 380 74.16 65.04 9.74
N ALA A 381 73.37 64.69 8.72
CA ALA A 381 73.11 63.29 8.34
C ALA A 381 74.37 62.53 7.89
N VAL A 382 75.35 63.25 7.31
CA VAL A 382 76.65 62.69 6.94
C VAL A 382 77.71 63.20 7.94
N GLY A 383 78.04 62.36 8.92
CA GLY A 383 79.08 62.63 9.92
C GLY A 383 80.44 62.01 9.57
N ALA A 384 81.45 62.22 10.42
CA ALA A 384 82.81 61.69 10.21
C ALA A 384 82.84 60.15 10.07
N GLU A 385 81.94 59.44 10.75
CA GLU A 385 81.83 57.97 10.66
C GLU A 385 81.29 57.48 9.31
N GLN A 386 80.61 58.36 8.56
CA GLN A 386 80.02 58.06 7.25
C GLN A 386 80.95 58.43 6.09
N LEU A 387 82.06 59.11 6.37
CA LEU A 387 83.09 59.47 5.40
C LEU A 387 84.31 58.57 5.61
N ALA A 388 84.56 57.68 4.65
CA ALA A 388 85.78 56.87 4.65
C ALA A 388 87.04 57.75 4.54
N VAL A 389 88.19 57.23 4.97
CA VAL A 389 89.51 57.85 4.71
C VAL A 389 89.65 58.02 3.19
N GLU A 390 89.98 59.24 2.74
CA GLU A 390 90.02 59.65 1.31
C GLU A 390 88.66 59.86 0.60
N ALA A 391 87.53 59.76 1.30
CA ALA A 391 86.21 60.03 0.69
C ALA A 391 86.01 61.50 0.25
N VAL A 392 86.89 62.41 0.66
CA VAL A 392 86.89 63.83 0.26
C VAL A 392 88.22 64.16 -0.43
N GLY A 393 88.31 63.92 -1.75
CA GLY A 393 89.42 64.31 -2.62
C GLY A 393 89.30 65.74 -3.17
N GLU A 394 90.23 66.13 -4.05
CA GLU A 394 90.28 67.48 -4.65
C GLU A 394 89.00 67.82 -5.43
N GLU A 395 88.41 66.85 -6.13
CA GLU A 395 87.14 67.00 -6.83
C GLU A 395 85.94 67.29 -5.92
N HIS A 396 86.04 66.95 -4.64
CA HIS A 396 85.01 67.20 -3.63
C HIS A 396 85.19 68.54 -2.90
N LEU A 397 86.34 69.21 -3.09
CA LEU A 397 86.67 70.49 -2.47
C LEU A 397 86.76 71.61 -3.52
N GLN A 398 85.76 72.49 -3.56
CA GLN A 398 85.84 73.68 -4.41
C GLN A 398 86.98 74.62 -4.00
N ALA A 399 87.47 75.43 -4.94
CA ALA A 399 88.45 76.47 -4.64
C ALA A 399 87.94 77.38 -3.50
N GLN A 400 88.78 77.64 -2.50
CA GLN A 400 88.45 78.38 -1.26
C GLN A 400 87.46 77.67 -0.31
N SER A 401 87.12 76.40 -0.54
CA SER A 401 86.24 75.64 0.37
C SER A 401 86.87 75.43 1.75
N VAL A 402 88.20 75.32 1.84
CA VAL A 402 88.95 75.28 3.10
C VAL A 402 89.47 76.69 3.40
N THR A 403 88.73 77.44 4.21
CA THR A 403 89.15 78.78 4.68
C THR A 403 89.89 78.67 6.01
N SER A 404 90.61 79.73 6.40
CA SER A 404 91.33 79.79 7.69
C SER A 404 90.42 79.50 8.89
N GLY A 405 89.14 79.91 8.83
CA GLY A 405 88.15 79.60 9.88
C GLY A 405 87.71 78.14 9.94
N LYS A 406 87.98 77.34 8.91
CA LYS A 406 87.67 75.90 8.86
C LYS A 406 88.86 75.02 9.26
N LEU A 407 90.03 75.61 9.42
CA LEU A 407 91.23 74.95 9.95
C LEU A 407 91.37 75.27 11.43
N ALA A 408 91.38 74.25 12.28
CA ALA A 408 91.62 74.45 13.71
C ALA A 408 93.05 74.95 13.96
N LEU A 409 93.26 75.71 15.03
CA LEU A 409 94.60 76.17 15.44
C LEU A 409 95.52 74.94 15.62
N ARG A 410 96.69 74.94 14.96
CA ARG A 410 97.66 73.81 14.90
C ARG A 410 97.19 72.57 14.11
N SER A 411 96.10 72.64 13.35
CA SER A 411 95.71 71.56 12.44
C SER A 411 96.72 71.35 11.32
N VAL A 412 97.43 72.41 10.91
CA VAL A 412 98.58 72.33 10.00
C VAL A 412 99.86 72.33 10.85
N THR A 413 100.54 71.19 10.91
CA THR A 413 101.82 70.99 11.62
C THR A 413 102.93 70.79 10.59
N GLU A 414 104.18 70.61 11.04
CA GLU A 414 105.32 70.32 10.15
C GLU A 414 105.10 69.07 9.27
N THR A 415 104.29 68.11 9.72
CA THR A 415 103.93 66.93 8.91
C THR A 415 102.97 67.25 7.77
N HIS A 416 102.27 68.38 7.84
CA HIS A 416 101.30 68.86 6.84
C HIS A 416 101.93 69.85 5.83
N LEU A 417 103.18 70.28 6.04
CA LEU A 417 103.90 71.20 5.15
C LEU A 417 105.20 70.54 4.66
N LYS A 418 105.32 70.31 3.34
CA LYS A 418 106.57 69.83 2.74
C LYS A 418 107.66 70.91 2.80
N LEU A 419 108.94 70.52 2.85
CA LEU A 419 110.08 71.44 2.77
C LEU A 419 109.95 72.31 1.51
N GLY A 420 109.84 73.64 1.68
CA GLY A 420 109.59 74.59 0.58
C GLY A 420 108.12 74.89 0.26
N ALA A 421 107.15 74.33 1.00
CA ALA A 421 105.72 74.60 0.80
C ALA A 421 105.33 76.06 1.13
N VAL A 422 106.13 76.75 1.94
CA VAL A 422 105.96 78.18 2.25
C VAL A 422 107.12 78.94 1.60
N GLY A 423 106.91 79.41 0.37
CA GLY A 423 107.82 80.27 -0.38
C GLY A 423 107.36 81.73 -0.38
N SER A 424 107.98 82.55 -1.24
CA SER A 424 107.68 83.98 -1.36
C SER A 424 106.28 84.30 -1.85
N GLU A 425 105.61 83.36 -2.53
CA GLU A 425 104.21 83.55 -2.97
C GLU A 425 103.22 83.30 -1.83
N GLN A 426 103.62 82.52 -0.84
CA GLN A 426 102.80 82.12 0.31
C GLN A 426 103.00 83.06 1.51
N LEU A 427 104.08 83.85 1.52
CA LEU A 427 104.36 84.90 2.49
C LEU A 427 104.07 86.27 1.87
N ALA A 428 103.03 86.95 2.34
CA ALA A 428 102.76 88.34 1.95
C ALA A 428 103.93 89.27 2.36
N ALA A 429 104.10 90.39 1.66
CA ALA A 429 105.04 91.43 2.08
C ALA A 429 104.72 91.84 3.54
N GLU A 430 105.76 91.95 4.38
CA GLU A 430 105.67 92.21 5.83
C GLU A 430 105.05 91.07 6.69
N ALA A 431 104.78 89.89 6.11
CA ALA A 431 104.26 88.74 6.88
C ALA A 431 105.22 88.28 7.99
N VAL A 432 106.53 88.56 7.88
CA VAL A 432 107.53 88.31 8.92
C VAL A 432 108.10 89.65 9.40
N GLY A 433 107.52 90.20 10.47
CA GLY A 433 107.98 91.44 11.12
C GLY A 433 108.69 91.18 12.45
N GLU A 434 108.98 92.23 13.23
CA GLU A 434 109.69 92.12 14.52
C GLU A 434 109.02 91.15 15.51
N ALA A 435 107.69 91.06 15.52
CA ALA A 435 106.97 90.11 16.37
C ALA A 435 107.22 88.63 15.98
N HIS A 436 107.62 88.39 14.73
CA HIS A 436 107.84 87.05 14.16
C HIS A 436 109.32 86.63 14.22
N LEU A 437 110.25 87.54 14.55
CA LEU A 437 111.68 87.27 14.70
C LEU A 437 112.13 87.54 16.14
N GLN A 438 112.37 86.49 16.92
CA GLN A 438 112.90 86.63 18.28
C GLN A 438 114.33 87.19 18.29
N ALA A 439 114.76 87.77 19.42
CA ALA A 439 116.15 88.19 19.61
C ALA A 439 117.09 86.99 19.35
N HIS A 440 118.11 87.19 18.50
CA HIS A 440 119.00 86.15 17.96
C HIS A 440 118.38 85.17 16.94
N ALA A 441 117.18 85.42 16.41
CA ALA A 441 116.60 84.57 15.34
C ALA A 441 117.44 84.59 14.05
N VAL A 442 118.07 85.74 13.76
CA VAL A 442 119.02 85.93 12.67
C VAL A 442 120.42 86.04 13.27
N THR A 443 121.11 84.91 13.39
CA THR A 443 122.53 84.87 13.80
C THR A 443 123.45 84.99 12.58
N SER A 444 124.72 85.31 12.81
CA SER A 444 125.74 85.34 11.75
C SER A 444 125.87 84.01 10.99
N GLU A 445 125.63 82.86 11.63
CA GLU A 445 125.58 81.56 10.93
C GLU A 445 124.37 81.41 10.00
N LYS A 446 123.28 82.15 10.26
CA LYS A 446 122.05 82.13 9.45
C LYS A 446 122.02 83.20 8.36
N LEU A 447 123.04 84.04 8.28
CA LEU A 447 123.26 85.00 7.20
C LEU A 447 124.39 84.50 6.31
N ALA A 448 124.10 84.24 5.04
CA ALA A 448 125.13 83.89 4.06
C ALA A 448 126.11 85.06 3.83
N GLU A 449 127.36 84.77 3.48
CA GLU A 449 128.37 85.80 3.14
C GLU A 449 127.84 86.73 2.03
N GLY A 450 127.79 88.03 2.30
CA GLY A 450 127.20 89.04 1.39
C GLY A 450 125.68 89.26 1.52
N ALA A 451 124.98 88.56 2.42
CA ALA A 451 123.52 88.75 2.64
C ALA A 451 123.17 90.17 3.15
N VAL A 452 124.08 90.82 3.87
CA VAL A 452 123.95 92.22 4.30
C VAL A 452 124.90 93.07 3.47
N MET A 453 124.37 93.76 2.46
CA MET A 453 125.09 94.72 1.63
C MET A 453 124.90 96.13 2.17
N GLY A 454 125.69 97.12 1.73
CA GLY A 454 125.60 98.50 2.23
C GLY A 454 124.19 99.13 2.13
N GLN A 455 123.39 98.72 1.15
CA GLN A 455 121.98 99.15 1.01
C GLN A 455 121.04 98.55 2.07
N HIS A 456 121.45 97.46 2.73
CA HIS A 456 120.70 96.79 3.80
C HIS A 456 121.01 97.40 5.18
N LEU A 457 121.92 98.38 5.27
CA LEU A 457 122.27 99.10 6.50
C LEU A 457 121.85 100.57 6.39
N ALA A 458 121.09 101.07 7.36
CA ALA A 458 120.71 102.47 7.41
C ALA A 458 121.92 103.39 7.73
N LYS A 459 121.89 104.65 7.26
CA LYS A 459 122.98 105.62 7.51
C LYS A 459 123.15 105.84 9.02
N GLY A 460 124.30 105.44 9.57
CA GLY A 460 124.60 105.47 11.01
C GLY A 460 124.36 104.16 11.77
N ALA A 461 123.95 103.08 11.09
CA ALA A 461 123.69 101.77 11.70
C ALA A 461 124.96 101.05 12.21
N VAL A 462 126.15 101.53 11.83
CA VAL A 462 127.44 101.07 12.36
C VAL A 462 128.17 102.31 12.90
N ASP A 463 128.25 102.42 14.22
CA ASP A 463 129.00 103.49 14.91
C ASP A 463 130.32 102.94 15.49
N GLY A 464 131.13 103.83 16.10
CA GLY A 464 132.44 103.45 16.64
C GLY A 464 132.40 102.37 17.73
N SER A 465 131.24 102.11 18.35
CA SER A 465 131.07 101.03 19.33
C SER A 465 130.81 99.67 18.66
N CYS A 466 130.41 99.68 17.39
CA CYS A 466 130.18 98.50 16.56
C CYS A 466 131.47 97.94 15.93
N LEU A 467 132.62 98.59 16.16
CA LEU A 467 133.93 98.23 15.60
C LEU A 467 134.91 97.92 16.74
N ALA A 468 135.43 96.69 16.79
CA ALA A 468 136.47 96.31 17.76
C ALA A 468 137.84 96.91 17.40
N GLU A 469 138.70 97.18 18.38
CA GLU A 469 140.05 97.72 18.14
C GLU A 469 140.84 96.80 17.18
N GLY A 470 141.32 97.34 16.05
CA GLY A 470 142.01 96.58 14.98
C GLY A 470 141.11 96.04 13.85
N SER A 471 139.78 96.23 13.90
CA SER A 471 138.86 95.75 12.84
C SER A 471 138.98 96.51 11.50
N VAL A 472 139.51 97.73 11.53
CA VAL A 472 139.90 98.48 10.32
C VAL A 472 141.43 98.47 10.23
N THR A 473 141.98 97.78 9.24
CA THR A 473 143.43 97.74 8.97
C THR A 473 143.76 98.54 7.72
N MET A 474 145.04 98.78 7.43
CA MET A 474 145.49 99.45 6.19
C MET A 474 144.97 98.76 4.91
N ALA A 475 144.65 97.46 4.94
CA ALA A 475 144.03 96.77 3.81
C ALA A 475 142.56 97.17 3.58
N HIS A 476 141.90 97.72 4.60
CA HIS A 476 140.51 98.17 4.56
C HIS A 476 140.38 99.67 4.20
N LEU A 477 141.49 100.39 3.98
CA LEU A 477 141.54 101.81 3.65
C LEU A 477 142.35 102.05 2.37
N THR A 478 141.73 102.65 1.35
CA THR A 478 142.46 103.03 0.11
C THR A 478 143.28 104.32 0.30
N PRO A 479 144.46 104.49 -0.33
CA PRO A 479 145.26 105.73 -0.19
C PRO A 479 144.43 106.98 -0.51
N GLY A 480 144.31 107.90 0.45
CA GLY A 480 143.47 109.11 0.35
C GLY A 480 142.07 109.01 0.98
N ALA A 481 141.65 107.85 1.50
CA ALA A 481 140.35 107.65 2.14
C ALA A 481 140.17 108.48 3.44
N VAL A 482 141.28 108.77 4.13
CA VAL A 482 141.29 109.67 5.28
C VAL A 482 142.15 110.89 4.90
N VAL A 483 141.50 112.02 4.62
CA VAL A 483 142.16 113.32 4.39
C VAL A 483 142.07 114.16 5.67
N ALA A 484 142.88 115.22 5.78
CA ALA A 484 143.00 116.02 7.01
C ALA A 484 141.66 116.56 7.57
N GLU A 485 140.63 116.69 6.74
CA GLU A 485 139.26 117.06 7.17
C GLU A 485 138.48 115.92 7.86
N HIS A 486 138.97 114.67 7.77
CA HIS A 486 138.39 113.47 8.40
C HIS A 486 139.04 113.11 9.75
N LEU A 487 140.03 113.89 10.23
CA LEU A 487 140.70 113.69 11.52
C LEU A 487 140.43 114.89 12.45
N ALA A 488 139.83 114.63 13.61
CA ALA A 488 139.70 115.65 14.67
C ALA A 488 141.08 115.95 15.30
N VAL A 489 141.31 117.20 15.73
CA VAL A 489 142.61 117.80 16.13
C VAL A 489 143.38 117.11 17.28
N GLU A 490 142.89 115.99 17.83
CA GLU A 490 143.60 115.18 18.83
C GLU A 490 143.60 113.66 18.54
N ALA A 491 143.34 113.24 17.30
CA ALA A 491 143.10 111.83 16.96
C ALA A 491 144.35 110.96 16.70
N VAL A 492 145.59 111.48 16.84
CA VAL A 492 146.82 110.70 16.64
C VAL A 492 147.79 110.91 17.80
N GLY A 493 148.04 109.86 18.60
CA GLY A 493 149.02 109.89 19.69
C GLY A 493 150.46 109.73 19.20
N GLU A 494 151.42 110.41 19.86
CA GLU A 494 152.85 110.57 19.50
C GLU A 494 153.70 109.28 19.32
N ALA A 495 153.11 108.08 19.30
CA ALA A 495 153.87 106.83 19.20
C ALA A 495 153.96 106.20 17.80
N GLN A 496 153.29 106.71 16.76
CA GLN A 496 153.29 106.07 15.44
C GLN A 496 153.24 107.09 14.28
N LEU A 497 154.42 107.55 13.90
CA LEU A 497 154.86 107.62 12.50
C LEU A 497 155.63 106.33 12.19
#